data_AF-A0A7X0CR47-F1
#
_entry.id   AF-A0A7X0CR47-F1
#
_cell.length_a   1.000
_cell.length_b   1.000
_cell.length_c   1.000
_cell.angle_alpha   90.00
_cell.angle_beta   90.00
_cell.angle_gamma   90.00
#
_symmetry.space_group_name_H-M   'P 1'
#
loop_
_entity.id
_entity.type
_entity.pdbx_description
1 polymer ?
#
loop_
_entity_poly.entity_id
_entity_poly.type
_entity_poly.pdbx_seq_one_letter_code
_entity_poly.pdbx_strand_id
1 'polypeptide(L)'
;MGTWASIYELADKDYVGNAVIPSEKVIMYDSSNCMVNVPGEKLVILQGLHDFIVVESNNTLLICPRDQEQNVKQVVADVKSKFGTKYI
;
A
#
# COMPACT_ATOMS: atom_id res chain seq x y z
N MET A 1 1.28 14.69 -6.32
CA MET A 1 2.07 13.50 -6.73
C MET A 1 1.07 12.41 -7.08
N GLY A 2 1.36 11.60 -8.11
CA GLY A 2 0.38 10.74 -8.77
C GLY A 2 -0.39 9.82 -7.82
N THR A 3 -1.61 9.45 -8.23
CA THR A 3 -2.46 8.49 -7.50
C THR A 3 -1.74 7.14 -7.37
N TRP A 4 -1.98 6.42 -6.28
CA TRP A 4 -1.51 5.03 -6.10
C TRP A 4 -1.98 4.15 -7.26
N ALA A 5 -3.15 4.43 -7.84
CA ALA A 5 -3.60 3.85 -9.09
C ALA A 5 -2.60 4.05 -10.24
N SER A 6 -2.08 5.26 -10.45
CA SER A 6 -1.10 5.53 -11.51
C SER A 6 0.22 4.81 -11.27
N ILE A 7 0.66 4.74 -10.01
CA ILE A 7 1.88 4.01 -9.66
C ILE A 7 1.68 2.51 -9.94
N TYR A 8 0.53 1.97 -9.56
CA TYR A 8 0.17 0.59 -9.85
C TYR A 8 0.14 0.30 -11.35
N GLU A 9 -0.48 1.17 -12.17
CA GLU A 9 -0.53 1.00 -13.63
C GLU A 9 0.87 0.94 -14.25
N LEU A 10 1.78 1.81 -13.80
CA LEU A 10 3.16 1.90 -14.31
C LEU A 10 4.12 0.86 -13.72
N ALA A 11 3.78 0.26 -12.58
CA ALA A 11 4.63 -0.70 -11.92
C ALA A 11 4.63 -2.05 -12.64
N ASP A 12 5.79 -2.73 -12.57
CA ASP A 12 5.91 -4.12 -12.95
C ASP A 12 5.07 -4.99 -12.01
N LYS A 13 4.29 -5.90 -12.59
CA LYS A 13 3.37 -6.77 -11.88
C LYS A 13 3.81 -8.22 -12.06
N ASP A 14 3.56 -9.03 -11.03
CA ASP A 14 3.66 -10.48 -11.16
C ASP A 14 2.51 -11.06 -12.00
N TYR A 15 2.50 -12.39 -12.13
CA TYR A 15 1.53 -13.13 -12.95
C TYR A 15 0.07 -13.06 -12.42
N VAL A 16 -0.15 -12.62 -11.19
CA VAL A 16 -1.47 -12.43 -10.56
C VAL A 16 -1.78 -10.94 -10.31
N GLY A 17 -1.01 -10.05 -10.94
CA GLY A 17 -1.27 -8.61 -10.90
C GLY A 17 -0.77 -7.91 -9.64
N ASN A 18 0.07 -8.52 -8.81
CA ASN A 18 0.65 -7.81 -7.67
C ASN A 18 1.83 -6.94 -8.13
N ALA A 19 1.79 -5.66 -7.78
CA ALA A 19 2.90 -4.73 -7.93
C ALA A 19 3.57 -4.53 -6.56
N VAL A 20 4.86 -4.86 -6.45
CA VAL A 20 5.56 -4.88 -5.17
C VAL A 20 6.87 -4.08 -5.26
N ILE A 21 7.02 -3.09 -4.38
CA ILE A 21 8.14 -2.14 -4.38
C ILE A 21 8.66 -1.93 -2.95
N PRO A 22 9.91 -2.30 -2.64
CA PRO A 22 10.74 -3.30 -3.30
C PRO A 22 10.21 -4.71 -3.03
N SER A 23 10.48 -5.66 -3.94
CA SER A 23 9.96 -7.03 -3.87
C SER A 23 10.75 -7.99 -2.98
N GLU A 24 11.99 -7.65 -2.61
CA GLU A 24 12.94 -8.57 -1.96
C GLU A 24 12.46 -9.14 -0.61
N LYS A 25 11.65 -8.39 0.13
CA LYS A 25 11.19 -8.77 1.48
C LYS A 25 9.67 -8.82 1.61
N VAL A 26 8.96 -9.07 0.51
CA VAL A 26 7.51 -9.21 0.52
C VAL A 26 7.15 -10.62 0.08
N ILE A 27 6.39 -11.32 0.91
CA ILE A 27 5.87 -12.66 0.61
C ILE A 27 4.35 -12.56 0.57
N MET A 28 3.75 -13.09 -0.50
CA MET A 28 2.31 -13.04 -0.70
C MET A 28 1.78 -14.46 -0.89
N TYR A 29 0.70 -14.78 -0.17
CA TYR A 29 -0.01 -16.06 -0.26
C TYR A 29 -1.47 -15.78 -0.64
N ASP A 30 -2.00 -16.49 -1.64
CA ASP A 30 -3.40 -16.34 -2.04
C ASP A 30 -3.84 -14.86 -2.15
N SER A 31 -3.05 -14.07 -2.88
CA SER A 31 -3.24 -12.62 -2.98
C SER A 31 -3.00 -12.16 -4.41
N SER A 32 -3.83 -11.24 -4.91
CA SER A 32 -3.81 -10.80 -6.31
C SER A 32 -4.18 -9.34 -6.45
N ASN A 33 -3.75 -8.71 -7.55
CA ASN A 33 -4.05 -7.30 -7.86
C ASN A 33 -3.68 -6.31 -6.73
N CYS A 34 -2.70 -6.65 -5.89
CA CYS A 34 -2.28 -5.79 -4.79
C CYS A 34 -1.18 -4.82 -5.21
N MET A 35 -1.18 -3.62 -4.64
CA MET A 35 -0.08 -2.67 -4.70
C MET A 35 0.62 -2.64 -3.34
N VAL A 36 1.88 -3.03 -3.26
CA VAL A 36 2.66 -3.05 -2.02
C VAL A 36 3.85 -2.12 -2.15
N ASN A 37 3.93 -1.10 -1.29
CA ASN A 37 5.05 -0.16 -1.24
C ASN A 37 5.52 0.01 0.21
N VAL A 38 6.60 -0.66 0.58
CA VAL A 38 7.10 -0.72 1.96
C VAL A 38 8.61 -0.53 2.00
N PRO A 39 9.21 -0.04 3.11
CA PRO A 39 10.67 0.06 3.21
C PRO A 39 11.33 -1.32 3.07
N GLY A 40 12.39 -1.43 2.26
CA GLY A 40 13.09 -2.70 1.99
C GLY A 40 13.78 -3.35 3.19
N GLU A 41 13.83 -2.67 4.34
CA GLU A 41 14.35 -3.25 5.58
C GLU A 41 13.33 -4.18 6.26
N LYS A 42 12.03 -3.99 5.99
CA LYS A 42 10.93 -4.66 6.67
C LYS A 42 10.49 -5.92 5.91
N LEU A 43 10.31 -7.03 6.64
CA LEU A 43 9.66 -8.23 6.12
C LEU A 43 8.14 -8.05 6.16
N VAL A 44 7.48 -8.25 5.03
CA VAL A 44 6.02 -8.14 4.90
C VAL A 44 5.44 -9.44 4.38
N ILE A 45 4.41 -9.93 5.05
CA ILE A 45 3.69 -11.15 4.68
C ILE A 45 2.23 -10.78 4.49
N LEU A 46 1.70 -11.05 3.30
CA LEU A 46 0.30 -10.80 2.93
C LEU A 46 -0.37 -12.14 2.62
N GLN A 47 -1.58 -12.33 3.12
CA GLN A 47 -2.36 -13.55 2.88
C GLN A 47 -3.83 -13.21 2.67
N GLY A 48 -4.42 -13.70 1.57
CA GLY A 48 -5.85 -13.50 1.29
C GLY A 48 -6.24 -12.07 0.91
N LEU A 49 -5.29 -11.23 0.48
CA LEU A 49 -5.59 -9.86 0.06
C LEU A 49 -5.76 -9.78 -1.45
N HIS A 50 -6.90 -9.22 -1.89
CA HIS A 50 -7.20 -9.02 -3.30
C HIS A 50 -7.65 -7.59 -3.57
N ASP A 51 -7.03 -6.93 -4.55
CA ASP A 51 -7.36 -5.54 -4.92
C ASP A 51 -7.12 -4.52 -3.80
N PHE A 52 -6.05 -4.71 -3.01
CA PHE A 52 -5.64 -3.81 -1.94
C PHE A 52 -4.38 -3.00 -2.25
N ILE A 53 -4.28 -1.82 -1.65
CA ILE A 53 -3.08 -1.01 -1.54
C ILE A 53 -2.52 -1.18 -0.12
N VAL A 54 -1.25 -1.53 -0.02
CA VAL A 54 -0.47 -1.67 1.21
C VAL A 54 0.73 -0.75 1.10
N VAL A 55 0.69 0.41 1.76
CA VAL A 55 1.79 1.39 1.69
C VAL A 55 2.26 1.80 3.07
N GLU A 56 3.57 1.97 3.23
CA GLU A 56 4.16 2.45 4.47
C GLU A 56 4.99 3.72 4.26
N SER A 57 4.73 4.72 5.09
CA SER A 57 5.47 5.97 5.12
C SER A 57 5.37 6.61 6.50
N ASN A 58 6.40 7.36 6.93
CA ASN A 58 6.41 8.09 8.20
C ASN A 58 5.96 7.23 9.40
N ASN A 59 6.49 5.99 9.46
CA ASN A 59 6.17 5.02 10.49
C ASN A 59 4.66 4.68 10.60
N THR A 60 3.96 4.79 9.48
CA THR A 60 2.51 4.54 9.33
C THR A 60 2.30 3.57 8.20
N LEU A 61 1.53 2.51 8.46
CA LEU A 61 1.10 1.53 7.46
C LEU A 61 -0.36 1.81 7.11
N LEU A 62 -0.63 2.02 5.83
CA LEU A 62 -1.97 2.15 5.28
C LEU A 62 -2.29 0.89 4.49
N ILE A 63 -3.42 0.28 4.81
CA ILE A 63 -4.00 -0.84 4.07
C ILE A 63 -5.42 -0.43 3.68
N CYS A 64 -5.69 -0.30 2.39
CA CYS A 64 -7.03 0.04 1.91
C CYS A 64 -7.36 -0.63 0.58
N PRO A 65 -8.65 -0.84 0.28
CA PRO A 65 -9.07 -1.27 -1.04
C PRO A 65 -8.63 -0.26 -2.11
N ARG A 66 -8.21 -0.75 -3.27
CA ARG A 66 -7.68 0.07 -4.37
C ARG A 66 -8.72 1.03 -4.96
N ASP A 67 -9.99 0.64 -4.95
CA ASP A 67 -11.12 1.47 -5.37
C ASP A 67 -11.45 2.61 -4.38
N GLN A 68 -10.99 2.50 -3.13
CA GLN A 68 -11.22 3.48 -2.07
C GLN A 68 -10.08 4.50 -1.94
N GLU A 69 -9.20 4.63 -2.93
CA GLU A 69 -8.06 5.57 -2.90
C GLU A 69 -8.49 7.01 -2.59
N GLN A 70 -9.65 7.44 -3.11
CA GLN A 70 -10.19 8.79 -2.86
C GLN A 70 -10.41 9.07 -1.37
N ASN A 71 -10.75 8.04 -0.59
CA ASN A 71 -11.01 8.16 0.85
C ASN A 71 -9.73 8.27 1.68
N VAL A 72 -8.56 7.98 1.11
CA VAL A 72 -7.27 8.08 1.82
C VAL A 72 -7.02 9.48 2.36
N LYS A 73 -7.45 10.53 1.62
CA LYS A 73 -7.32 11.92 2.09
C LYS A 73 -8.06 12.17 3.40
N GLN A 74 -9.25 11.57 3.56
CA GLN A 74 -10.03 11.68 4.80
C GLN A 74 -9.32 10.92 5.93
N VAL A 75 -8.84 9.71 5.67
CA VAL A 75 -8.07 8.92 6.65
C VAL A 75 -6.84 9.70 7.15
N VAL A 76 -6.09 10.34 6.25
CA VAL A 76 -4.93 11.17 6.61
C VAL A 76 -5.35 12.38 7.46
N ALA A 77 -6.48 13.03 7.13
CA ALA A 77 -7.00 14.14 7.93
C ALA A 77 -7.41 13.69 9.34
N ASP A 78 -8.03 12.52 9.47
CA ASP A 78 -8.43 11.94 10.76
C ASP A 78 -7.21 11.57 11.61
N VAL A 79 -6.17 10.99 10.99
CA VAL A 79 -4.90 10.72 11.66
C VAL A 79 -4.26 12.02 12.16
N LYS A 80 -4.30 13.09 11.35
CA LYS A 80 -3.78 14.41 11.75
C LYS A 80 -4.51 14.96 12.97
N SER A 81 -5.83 14.83 12.97
CA SER A 81 -6.68 15.32 14.04
C SER A 81 -6.44 14.56 15.35
N LYS A 82 -6.29 13.23 15.27
CA LYS A 82 -6.13 12.37 16.47
C LYS A 82 -4.70 12.33 17.02
N PHE A 83 -3.69 12.35 16.15
CA PHE A 83 -2.30 12.08 16.53
C PHE A 83 -1.33 13.20 16.15
N GLY A 84 -1.82 14.32 15.62
CA GLY A 84 -1.01 15.45 15.19
C GLY A 84 -0.22 15.15 13.90
N THR A 85 0.89 15.86 13.71
CA THR A 85 1.72 15.75 12.50
C THR A 85 2.80 14.67 12.57
N LYS A 86 2.77 13.81 13.60
CA LYS A 86 3.82 12.80 13.81
C LYS A 86 3.80 11.67 12.77
N TYR A 87 2.66 11.44 12.13
CA TYR A 87 2.38 10.27 11.28
C TYR A 87 2.00 10.65 9.83
N ILE A 88 2.36 11.88 9.40
CA ILE A 88 1.95 12.46 8.11
C ILE A 88 3.14 13.06 7.42
#